data_AF-A0A3L6SZT5-F1
#
_entry.id   AF-A0A3L6SZT5-F1
#
_cell.length_a   1.000
_cell.length_b   1.000
_cell.length_c   1.000
_cell.angle_alpha   90.00
_cell.angle_beta   90.00
_cell.angle_gamma   90.00
#
_symmetry.space_group_name_H-M   'P 1'
#
loop_
_entity.id
_entity.type
_entity.pdbx_description
1 polymer ?
#
loop_
_entity_poly.entity_id
_entity_poly.type
_entity_poly.pdbx_seq_one_letter_code
_entity_poly.pdbx_strand_id
1 'polypeptide(L)'
;MQQKPEDAMEEVEAEAAARPELGFWLAARRRAPPTTPSSPLGTSSASSSPSTSVKRETLKLIETFVDKAEDLPHIGKQSVPPMMDPVLGDYARNVPDARESEVLSLFATIIKKYKGEMLEDVPRIFEAVF
;
A
#
# COMPACT_ATOMS: atom_id res chain seq x y z
N MET A 1 -15.85 -35.04 43.93
CA MET A 1 -14.57 -34.51 44.46
C MET A 1 -13.91 -33.74 43.34
N GLN A 2 -13.58 -32.48 43.61
CA GLN A 2 -12.97 -31.55 42.66
C GLN A 2 -11.62 -32.08 42.15
N GLN A 3 -11.32 -31.83 40.89
CA GLN A 3 -9.94 -31.54 40.46
C GLN A 3 -9.97 -30.31 39.54
N LYS A 4 -9.18 -29.32 39.95
CA LYS A 4 -8.95 -28.02 39.34
C LYS A 4 -7.87 -28.17 38.24
N PRO A 5 -7.88 -27.34 37.18
CA PRO A 5 -6.94 -27.41 36.06
C PRO A 5 -5.71 -26.52 36.34
N GLU A 6 -4.48 -27.05 36.24
CA GLU A 6 -3.30 -26.19 36.38
C GLU A 6 -2.01 -26.60 35.63
N ASP A 7 -1.83 -27.83 35.13
CA ASP A 7 -0.54 -28.22 34.51
C ASP A 7 -0.61 -28.50 32.99
N ALA A 8 -0.82 -27.46 32.18
CA ALA A 8 -0.77 -27.56 30.72
C ALA A 8 0.25 -26.61 30.07
N MET A 9 1.28 -26.17 30.80
CA MET A 9 2.27 -25.20 30.29
C MET A 9 3.73 -25.61 30.42
N GLU A 10 4.04 -26.85 30.77
CA GLU A 10 5.44 -27.25 30.93
C GLU A 10 5.64 -28.71 30.53
N GLU A 11 5.63 -28.97 29.23
CA GLU A 11 6.36 -30.09 28.58
C GLU A 11 6.16 -30.00 27.04
N VAL A 12 6.53 -28.86 26.46
CA VAL A 12 6.77 -28.71 25.00
C VAL A 12 8.29 -28.73 24.72
N GLU A 13 9.11 -29.07 25.71
CA GLU A 13 10.57 -28.96 25.66
C GLU A 13 11.29 -30.29 25.42
N ALA A 14 10.76 -31.15 24.56
CA ALA A 14 11.41 -32.44 24.27
C ALA A 14 11.14 -33.00 22.86
N GLU A 15 11.23 -32.19 21.80
CA GLU A 15 11.40 -32.75 20.44
C GLU A 15 12.17 -31.80 19.50
N ALA A 16 13.37 -31.36 19.92
CA ALA A 16 14.24 -30.48 19.13
C ALA A 16 15.57 -31.16 18.73
N ALA A 17 15.59 -32.48 18.55
CA ALA A 17 16.84 -33.22 18.35
C ALA A 17 16.78 -34.28 17.24
N ALA A 18 16.34 -33.94 16.02
CA ALA A 18 16.56 -34.83 14.86
C ALA A 18 16.35 -34.18 13.48
N ARG A 19 16.91 -33.00 13.16
CA ARG A 19 16.93 -32.52 11.75
C ARG A 19 18.25 -31.82 11.40
N PRO A 20 19.19 -32.50 10.71
CA PRO A 20 20.49 -31.94 10.33
C PRO A 20 20.40 -30.79 9.30
N GLU A 21 19.23 -30.55 8.70
CA GLU A 21 19.00 -29.49 7.71
C GLU A 21 18.76 -28.08 8.34
N LEU A 22 18.71 -27.98 9.67
CA LEU A 22 18.46 -26.70 10.38
C LEU A 22 19.74 -25.93 10.74
N GLY A 23 20.94 -26.50 10.52
CA GLY A 23 22.21 -25.84 10.80
C GLY A 23 22.36 -24.53 10.01
N PHE A 24 21.89 -24.52 8.76
CA PHE A 24 21.91 -23.35 7.89
C PHE A 24 20.97 -22.23 8.39
N TRP A 25 19.76 -22.61 8.83
CA TRP A 25 18.76 -21.66 9.36
C TRP A 25 19.16 -21.06 10.71
N LEU A 26 19.83 -21.83 11.57
CA LEU A 26 20.30 -21.34 12.87
C LEU A 26 21.58 -20.48 12.76
N ALA A 27 22.39 -20.69 11.72
CA ALA A 27 23.54 -19.84 11.40
C ALA A 27 23.12 -18.48 10.80
N ALA A 28 22.07 -18.45 9.98
CA ALA A 28 21.54 -17.21 9.40
C ALA A 28 20.97 -16.24 10.45
N ARG A 29 20.41 -16.76 11.55
CA ARG A 29 19.86 -15.94 12.65
C ARG A 29 20.94 -15.23 13.50
N ARG A 30 22.22 -15.59 13.35
CA ARG A 30 23.36 -14.91 14.02
C ARG A 30 24.03 -13.82 13.19
N ARG A 31 23.47 -13.44 12.04
CA ARG A 31 23.94 -12.30 11.23
C ARG A 31 22.86 -11.22 11.11
N ALA A 32 22.33 -10.78 12.26
CA ALA A 32 21.70 -9.46 12.34
C ALA A 32 22.77 -8.48 12.85
N PRO A 33 23.00 -7.33 12.19
CA PRO A 33 23.98 -6.35 12.65
C PRO A 33 23.56 -5.77 14.01
N PRO A 34 24.51 -5.43 14.90
CA PRO A 34 24.19 -4.81 16.17
C PRO A 34 23.58 -3.42 15.92
N THR A 35 22.38 -3.18 16.43
CA THR A 35 21.80 -1.84 16.53
C THR A 35 22.55 -1.07 17.61
N THR A 36 23.60 -0.34 17.21
CA THR A 36 24.21 0.68 18.07
C THR A 36 23.31 1.91 18.11
N PRO A 37 22.92 2.42 19.29
CA PRO A 37 22.30 3.72 19.39
C PRO A 37 23.39 4.82 19.35
N SER A 38 23.15 5.87 18.56
CA SER A 38 23.81 7.18 18.51
C SER A 38 24.92 7.45 17.48
N SER A 39 24.55 8.18 16.41
CA SER A 39 25.16 9.46 16.00
C SER A 39 24.24 10.18 15.00
N PRO A 40 24.02 11.51 15.11
CA PRO A 40 23.08 12.23 14.27
C PRO A 40 23.80 12.73 13.02
N LEU A 41 23.76 11.97 11.94
CA LEU A 41 24.10 12.49 10.61
C LEU A 41 23.07 11.99 9.62
N GLY A 42 22.29 12.94 9.11
CA GLY A 42 21.26 12.67 8.13
C GLY A 42 21.82 12.17 6.82
N THR A 43 21.24 11.08 6.33
CA THR A 43 20.95 10.94 4.91
C THR A 43 19.50 10.43 4.81
N SER A 44 18.60 11.31 4.38
CA SER A 44 17.24 10.94 3.99
C SER A 44 17.32 10.08 2.74
N SER A 45 17.58 8.79 2.85
CA SER A 45 17.25 7.85 1.78
C SER A 45 15.79 7.43 1.99
N ALA A 46 14.89 8.20 1.40
CA ALA A 46 13.51 7.76 1.21
C ALA A 46 13.54 6.53 0.29
N SER A 47 13.66 5.34 0.88
CA SER A 47 13.46 4.07 0.19
C SER A 47 11.96 3.93 -0.06
N SER A 48 11.46 4.57 -1.13
CA SER A 48 10.14 4.25 -1.64
C SER A 48 10.11 2.75 -1.90
N SER A 49 9.22 2.02 -1.21
CA SER A 49 9.06 0.59 -1.45
C SER A 49 8.85 0.35 -2.96
N PRO A 50 9.34 -0.77 -3.53
CA PRO A 50 9.10 -1.05 -4.96
C PRO A 50 7.61 -1.02 -5.31
N SER A 51 6.73 -1.33 -4.36
CA SER A 51 5.27 -1.26 -4.52
C SER A 51 4.74 0.16 -4.75
N THR A 52 5.30 1.19 -4.10
CA THR A 52 4.87 2.59 -4.29
C THR A 52 5.31 3.14 -5.65
N SER A 53 6.45 2.68 -6.18
CA SER A 53 6.89 3.05 -7.54
C SER A 53 6.00 2.43 -8.61
N VAL A 54 5.59 1.17 -8.42
CA VAL A 54 4.65 0.47 -9.32
C VAL A 54 3.26 1.13 -9.27
N LYS A 55 2.75 1.48 -8.08
CA LYS A 55 1.48 2.21 -7.93
C LYS A 55 1.52 3.55 -8.68
N ARG A 56 2.58 4.34 -8.49
CA ARG A 56 2.76 5.63 -9.17
C ARG A 56 2.75 5.49 -10.69
N GLU A 57 3.51 4.54 -11.23
CA GLU A 57 3.60 4.36 -12.69
C GLU A 57 2.28 3.85 -13.28
N THR A 58 1.55 3.03 -12.53
CA THR A 58 0.20 2.57 -12.91
C THR A 58 -0.78 3.75 -12.99
N LEU A 59 -0.75 4.66 -12.01
CA LEU A 59 -1.59 5.88 -12.03
C LEU A 59 -1.28 6.77 -13.24
N LYS A 60 0.00 6.94 -13.59
CA LYS A 60 0.41 7.69 -14.79
C LYS A 60 -0.03 7.03 -16.09
N LEU A 61 0.00 5.70 -16.15
CA LEU A 61 -0.51 4.97 -17.31
C LEU A 61 -2.02 5.20 -17.47
N ILE A 62 -2.77 5.16 -16.37
CA ILE A 62 -4.21 5.45 -16.38
C ILE A 62 -4.45 6.91 -16.79
N GLU A 63 -3.69 7.86 -16.25
CA GLU A 63 -3.80 9.28 -16.60
C GLU A 63 -3.58 9.51 -18.09
N THR A 64 -2.49 8.95 -18.65
CA THR A 64 -2.18 9.08 -20.08
C THR A 64 -3.20 8.35 -20.96
N PHE A 65 -3.71 7.19 -20.52
CA PHE A 65 -4.80 6.49 -21.21
C PHE A 65 -6.05 7.36 -21.30
N VAL A 66 -6.46 7.97 -20.19
CA VAL A 66 -7.63 8.86 -20.15
C VAL A 66 -7.40 10.13 -20.97
N ASP A 67 -6.19 10.71 -20.96
CA ASP A 67 -5.85 11.88 -21.78
C ASP A 67 -5.93 11.57 -23.28
N LYS A 68 -5.56 10.36 -23.70
CA LYS A 68 -5.60 9.93 -25.11
C LYS A 68 -6.92 9.28 -25.54
N ALA A 69 -7.79 8.93 -24.61
CA ALA A 69 -9.11 8.38 -24.93
C ALA A 69 -9.96 9.38 -25.72
N GLU A 70 -10.54 8.90 -26.83
CA GLU A 70 -11.46 9.65 -27.70
C GLU A 70 -12.93 9.38 -27.37
N ASP A 71 -13.25 8.21 -26.81
CA ASP A 71 -14.61 7.84 -26.41
C ASP A 71 -14.90 8.24 -24.96
N LEU A 72 -15.22 9.52 -24.78
CA LEU A 72 -15.54 10.11 -23.48
C LEU A 72 -16.79 9.48 -22.81
N PRO A 73 -17.99 9.47 -23.43
CA PRO A 73 -19.20 9.08 -22.70
C PRO A 73 -19.20 7.61 -22.24
N HIS A 74 -18.52 6.72 -22.97
CA HIS A 74 -18.52 5.29 -22.65
C HIS A 74 -17.49 4.94 -21.59
N ILE A 75 -16.25 5.43 -21.73
CA ILE A 75 -15.16 5.16 -20.78
C ILE A 75 -15.44 5.82 -19.43
N GLY A 76 -16.02 7.02 -19.45
CA GLY A 76 -16.39 7.76 -18.24
C GLY A 76 -17.37 6.99 -17.38
N LYS A 77 -18.40 6.39 -17.97
CA LYS A 77 -19.45 5.69 -17.21
C LYS A 77 -19.07 4.28 -16.79
N GLN A 78 -18.28 3.58 -17.60
CA GLN A 78 -17.98 2.16 -17.34
C GLN A 78 -16.67 1.96 -16.57
N SER A 79 -15.66 2.81 -16.79
CA SER A 79 -14.31 2.58 -16.28
C SER A 79 -13.95 3.47 -15.09
N VAL A 80 -14.46 4.70 -15.04
CA VAL A 80 -14.08 5.67 -13.98
C VAL A 80 -14.70 5.31 -12.62
N PRO A 81 -16.01 5.02 -12.48
CA PRO A 81 -16.61 4.67 -11.18
C PRO A 81 -15.97 3.47 -10.48
N PRO A 82 -15.70 2.31 -11.14
CA PRO A 82 -15.09 1.18 -10.46
C PRO A 82 -13.60 1.42 -10.11
N MET A 83 -12.94 2.35 -10.80
CA MET A 83 -11.55 2.73 -10.52
C MET A 83 -11.44 3.79 -9.41
N MET A 84 -12.45 4.66 -9.26
CA MET A 84 -12.49 5.72 -8.25
C MET A 84 -12.42 5.18 -6.83
N ASP A 85 -13.26 4.20 -6.50
CA ASP A 85 -13.42 3.66 -5.14
C ASP A 85 -12.12 3.14 -4.52
N PRO A 86 -11.34 2.27 -5.19
CA PRO A 86 -10.08 1.80 -4.63
C PRO A 86 -9.00 2.90 -4.57
N VAL A 87 -8.94 3.80 -5.57
CA VAL A 87 -7.90 4.85 -5.63
C VAL A 87 -8.13 5.92 -4.56
N LEU A 88 -9.35 6.44 -4.47
CA LEU A 88 -9.72 7.43 -3.44
C LEU A 88 -9.68 6.81 -2.04
N GLY A 89 -10.10 5.56 -1.90
CA GLY A 89 -10.03 4.83 -0.64
C GLY A 89 -8.59 4.62 -0.14
N ASP A 90 -7.65 4.29 -1.02
CA ASP A 90 -6.22 4.18 -0.68
C ASP A 90 -5.66 5.55 -0.30
N TYR A 91 -5.96 6.59 -1.09
CA TYR A 91 -5.49 7.96 -0.83
C TYR A 91 -5.94 8.51 0.54
N ALA A 92 -7.22 8.34 0.88
CA ALA A 92 -7.78 8.84 2.14
C ALA A 92 -7.22 8.11 3.37
N ARG A 93 -6.93 6.81 3.25
CA ARG A 93 -6.39 5.97 4.34
C ARG A 93 -4.89 6.15 4.55
N ASN A 94 -4.16 6.59 3.54
CA ASN A 94 -2.71 6.77 3.61
C ASN A 94 -2.33 7.99 4.47
N VAL A 95 -1.24 7.83 5.22
CA VAL A 95 -0.60 8.95 5.95
C VAL A 95 -0.14 10.03 4.98
N PRO A 96 -0.14 11.32 5.36
CA PRO A 96 0.12 12.42 4.42
C PRO A 96 1.42 12.28 3.60
N ASP A 97 2.49 11.75 4.19
CA ASP A 97 3.78 11.55 3.53
C ASP A 97 3.80 10.36 2.54
N ALA A 98 2.84 9.43 2.67
CA ALA A 98 2.69 8.27 1.80
C ALA A 98 1.65 8.45 0.69
N ARG A 99 0.94 9.59 0.65
CA ARG A 99 -0.06 9.88 -0.37
C ARG A 99 0.60 10.13 -1.73
N GLU A 100 0.17 9.43 -2.77
CA GLU A 100 0.68 9.68 -4.12
C GLU A 100 0.06 10.95 -4.71
N SER A 101 0.89 11.96 -5.03
CA SER A 101 0.47 13.20 -5.69
C SER A 101 -0.25 12.98 -7.03
N GLU A 102 0.06 11.87 -7.69
CA GLU A 102 -0.41 11.47 -9.01
C GLU A 102 -1.91 11.19 -9.01
N VAL A 103 -2.50 10.85 -7.85
CA VAL A 103 -3.95 10.74 -7.71
C VAL A 103 -4.63 12.07 -8.02
N LEU A 104 -4.06 13.19 -7.54
CA LEU A 104 -4.60 14.53 -7.80
C LEU A 104 -4.47 14.91 -9.27
N SER A 105 -3.31 14.63 -9.87
CA SER A 105 -3.07 14.89 -11.30
C SER A 105 -4.03 14.10 -12.18
N LEU A 106 -4.24 12.82 -11.87
CA LEU A 106 -5.19 11.95 -12.56
C LEU A 106 -6.61 12.55 -12.53
N PHE A 107 -7.14 12.86 -11.35
CA PHE A 107 -8.50 13.42 -11.25
C PHE A 107 -8.62 14.82 -11.89
N ALA A 108 -7.58 15.65 -11.82
CA ALA A 108 -7.56 16.91 -12.55
C ALA A 108 -7.66 16.70 -14.07
N THR A 109 -6.93 15.71 -14.61
CA THR A 109 -6.99 15.35 -16.04
C THR A 109 -8.35 14.78 -16.43
N ILE A 110 -8.95 13.89 -15.63
CA ILE A 110 -10.28 13.35 -15.90
C ILE A 110 -11.34 14.49 -15.88
N ILE A 111 -11.37 15.33 -14.85
CA ILE A 111 -12.35 16.44 -14.77
C ILE A 111 -12.18 17.41 -15.97
N LYS A 112 -10.94 17.71 -16.36
CA LYS A 112 -10.65 18.57 -17.52
C LYS A 112 -11.17 17.99 -18.84
N LYS A 113 -11.09 16.66 -19.01
CA LYS A 113 -11.55 15.95 -20.22
C LYS A 113 -13.07 15.80 -20.26
N TYR A 114 -13.67 15.26 -19.19
CA TYR A 114 -15.09 14.83 -19.17
C TYR A 114 -16.06 15.96 -18.81
N LYS A 115 -15.56 17.02 -18.16
CA LYS A 115 -16.32 18.23 -17.83
C LYS A 115 -17.68 17.91 -17.21
N GLY A 116 -18.76 18.19 -17.95
CA GLY A 116 -20.13 18.06 -17.49
C GLY A 116 -20.53 16.63 -17.12
N GLU A 117 -19.94 15.61 -17.73
CA GLU A 117 -20.29 14.21 -17.44
C GLU A 117 -19.80 13.73 -16.08
N MET A 118 -18.78 14.39 -15.52
CA MET A 118 -18.17 14.01 -14.25
C MET A 118 -18.67 14.81 -13.05
N LEU A 119 -19.58 15.78 -13.25
CA LEU A 119 -19.99 16.72 -12.20
C LEU A 119 -20.64 16.04 -11.00
N GLU A 120 -21.33 14.91 -11.20
CA GLU A 120 -21.99 14.16 -10.14
C GLU A 120 -20.98 13.48 -9.19
N ASP A 121 -19.81 13.12 -9.70
CA ASP A 121 -18.75 12.44 -8.96
C ASP A 121 -17.78 13.41 -8.26
N VAL A 122 -17.80 14.70 -8.62
CA VAL A 122 -16.91 15.73 -8.06
C VAL A 122 -17.02 15.80 -6.53
N PRO A 123 -18.20 15.89 -5.90
CA PRO A 123 -18.30 15.97 -4.44
C PRO A 123 -17.60 14.81 -3.74
N ARG A 124 -17.74 13.59 -4.28
CA ARG A 124 -17.12 12.37 -3.75
C ARG A 124 -15.60 12.40 -3.80
N ILE A 125 -15.03 12.97 -4.87
CA ILE A 125 -13.58 13.16 -4.99
C ILE A 125 -13.08 14.14 -3.92
N PHE A 126 -13.80 15.25 -3.74
CA PHE A 126 -13.43 16.26 -2.75
C PHE A 126 -13.47 15.70 -1.32
N GLU A 127 -14.47 14.90 -0.96
CA GLU A 127 -14.57 14.25 0.37
C GLU A 127 -13.40 13.31 0.69
N ALA A 128 -12.81 12.68 -0.32
CA ALA A 128 -11.68 11.76 -0.11
C ALA A 128 -10.32 12.48 -0.05
N VAL A 129 -10.23 13.68 -0.59
CA VAL A 129 -8.96 14.39 -0.81
C VAL A 129 -8.79 15.58 0.14
N PHE A 130 -9.87 16.27 0.50
CA PHE A 130 -9.90 17.47 1.34
C PHE A 130 -10.63 17.23 2.66
#